data_AF-A0A7S4IXP7-F1
#
_entry.id   AF-A0A7S4IXP7-F1
#
_cell.length_a   1.000
_cell.length_b   1.000
_cell.length_c   1.000
_cell.angle_alpha   90.00
_cell.angle_beta   90.00
_cell.angle_gamma   90.00
#
_symmetry.space_group_name_H-M   'P 1'
#
loop_
_entity.id
_entity.type
_entity.pdbx_description
1 polymer ?
#
loop_
_entity_poly.entity_id
_entity_poly.type
_entity_poly.pdbx_seq_one_letter_code
_entity_poly.pdbx_strand_id
1 'polypeptide(L)'
;KSTKTDHSIGRLYFEMPRNRPGTKWDGYVCSGTVVEESVDDRSIILTAAHCVYDDKFKKFARKVVFIPRQEETNAGGTDRDCDNDPLGNWSPKFGVVHREMASRKFPANIPWDYAFYVVDNSDESAYCGPASGYNSTILDNDEAAGSNPLTFKDPFASKTEDKS
;
A
#
# COMPACT_ATOMS: atom_id res chain seq x y z
N LYS A 1 -0.64 30.98 -1.07
CA LYS A 1 -0.24 29.63 -0.61
C LYS A 1 -0.45 28.68 -1.77
N SER A 2 0.61 28.21 -2.42
CA SER A 2 0.49 27.11 -3.38
C SER A 2 0.31 25.84 -2.57
N THR A 3 -0.83 25.17 -2.73
CA THR A 3 -1.04 23.80 -2.24
C THR A 3 -0.27 22.89 -3.17
N LYS A 4 0.84 22.30 -2.70
CA LYS A 4 1.49 21.19 -3.39
C LYS A 4 0.58 19.99 -3.19
N THR A 5 -0.15 19.57 -4.22
CA THR A 5 -0.87 18.29 -4.21
C THR A 5 0.18 17.18 -4.26
N ASP A 6 0.10 16.23 -3.35
CA ASP A 6 0.97 15.06 -3.31
C ASP A 6 0.22 13.89 -3.95
N HIS A 7 0.66 13.48 -5.15
CA HIS A 7 0.03 12.41 -5.91
C HIS A 7 0.57 11.02 -5.53
N SER A 8 1.53 10.94 -4.61
CA SER A 8 2.11 9.69 -4.12
C SER A 8 1.13 8.91 -3.25
N ILE A 9 0.12 9.59 -2.71
CA ILE A 9 -0.88 9.01 -1.82
C ILE A 9 -1.98 8.37 -2.66
N GLY A 10 -2.39 7.18 -2.25
CA GLY A 10 -3.39 6.41 -2.96
C GLY A 10 -4.25 5.53 -2.06
N ARG A 11 -5.30 5.00 -2.66
CA ARG A 11 -6.14 3.96 -2.04
C ARG A 11 -5.51 2.61 -2.26
N LEU A 12 -5.59 1.77 -1.23
CA LEU A 12 -5.13 0.41 -1.25
C LEU A 12 -6.34 -0.51 -1.01
N TYR A 13 -6.70 -1.33 -1.99
CA TYR A 13 -7.66 -2.41 -1.83
C TYR A 13 -6.93 -3.74 -1.63
N PHE A 14 -7.45 -4.62 -0.78
CA PHE A 14 -6.89 -5.93 -0.54
C PHE A 14 -7.92 -6.91 0.06
N GLU A 15 -7.68 -8.21 -0.09
CA GLU A 15 -8.48 -9.26 0.55
C GLU A 15 -7.74 -9.87 1.75
N MET A 16 -8.45 -10.04 2.88
CA MET A 16 -7.96 -10.76 4.06
C MET A 16 -8.86 -11.96 4.40
N PRO A 17 -8.30 -13.01 5.03
CA PRO A 17 -9.07 -14.21 5.36
C PRO A 17 -10.13 -13.91 6.43
N ARG A 18 -11.34 -14.41 6.20
CA ARG A 18 -12.43 -14.38 7.19
C ARG A 18 -12.39 -15.57 8.14
N ASN A 19 -11.63 -16.61 7.80
CA ASN A 19 -11.49 -17.83 8.58
C ASN A 19 -10.05 -18.36 8.56
N ARG A 20 -9.66 -19.08 9.62
CA ARG A 20 -8.31 -19.62 9.78
C ARG A 20 -7.82 -20.49 8.62
N PRO A 21 -8.66 -21.35 8.00
CA PRO A 21 -8.24 -22.09 6.80
C PRO A 21 -7.88 -21.20 5.60
N GLY A 22 -8.38 -19.95 5.54
CA GLY A 22 -8.22 -19.08 4.38
C GLY A 22 -9.06 -19.55 3.18
N THR A 23 -10.25 -20.10 3.44
CA THR A 23 -11.19 -20.50 2.38
C THR A 23 -12.25 -19.44 2.10
N LYS A 24 -12.41 -18.45 3.00
CA LYS A 24 -13.30 -17.29 2.84
C LYS A 24 -12.49 -16.02 3.02
N TRP A 25 -12.76 -15.01 2.20
CA TRP A 25 -11.99 -13.77 2.13
C TRP A 25 -12.94 -12.59 1.98
N ASP A 26 -12.65 -11.51 2.69
CA ASP A 26 -13.39 -10.25 2.64
C ASP A 26 -12.47 -9.16 2.09
N GLY A 27 -13.05 -8.18 1.39
CA GLY A 27 -12.34 -7.03 0.86
C GLY A 27 -12.25 -5.89 1.87
N TYR A 28 -11.11 -5.22 1.91
CA TYR A 28 -10.80 -4.11 2.80
C TYR A 28 -10.15 -2.97 2.02
N VAL A 29 -10.17 -1.78 2.62
CA VAL A 29 -9.51 -0.59 2.08
C VAL A 29 -8.59 0.03 3.13
N CYS A 30 -7.43 0.48 2.68
CA CYS A 30 -6.49 1.30 3.43
C CYS A 30 -6.00 2.45 2.53
N SER A 31 -5.09 3.25 3.06
CA SER A 31 -4.28 4.17 2.27
C SER A 31 -2.85 3.64 2.16
N GLY A 32 -2.15 4.10 1.13
CA GLY A 32 -0.71 3.94 0.98
C GLY A 32 -0.08 5.21 0.42
N THR A 33 1.23 5.30 0.52
CA THR A 33 2.01 6.37 -0.13
C THR A 33 3.23 5.77 -0.80
N VAL A 34 3.53 6.23 -2.01
CA VAL A 34 4.77 5.86 -2.70
C VAL A 34 5.95 6.58 -2.05
N VAL A 35 7.00 5.83 -1.74
CA VAL A 35 8.21 6.35 -1.09
C VAL A 35 9.40 6.28 -2.04
N GLU A 36 10.34 7.22 -1.85
CA GLU A 36 11.52 7.31 -2.71
C GLU A 36 12.34 6.02 -2.63
N GLU A 37 12.67 5.47 -3.80
CA GLU A 37 13.56 4.33 -3.95
C GLU A 37 14.72 4.72 -4.86
N SER A 38 15.92 4.22 -4.55
CA SER A 38 17.15 4.58 -5.29
C SER A 38 17.42 3.70 -6.52
N VAL A 39 16.54 2.75 -6.78
CA VAL A 39 16.67 1.77 -7.85
C VAL A 39 15.36 1.65 -8.63
N ASP A 40 15.48 1.45 -9.93
CA ASP A 40 14.34 1.53 -10.86
C ASP A 40 13.59 0.21 -11.04
N ASP A 41 14.09 -0.89 -10.43
CA ASP A 41 13.52 -2.23 -10.58
C ASP A 41 12.22 -2.45 -9.79
N ARG A 42 11.88 -1.52 -8.90
CA ARG A 42 10.70 -1.61 -8.05
C ARG A 42 10.20 -0.24 -7.63
N SER A 43 8.92 -0.21 -7.27
CA SER A 43 8.30 0.89 -6.55
C SER A 43 7.82 0.41 -5.19
N ILE A 44 7.97 1.25 -4.16
CA ILE A 44 7.63 0.91 -2.77
C ILE A 44 6.42 1.71 -2.31
N ILE A 45 5.40 1.01 -1.83
CA ILE A 45 4.22 1.61 -1.20
C ILE A 45 4.31 1.39 0.30
N LEU A 46 4.47 2.46 1.07
CA LEU A 46 4.38 2.46 2.53
C LEU A 46 2.91 2.42 2.96
N THR A 47 2.59 1.54 3.92
CA THR A 47 1.26 1.43 4.53
C THR A 47 1.34 0.86 5.95
N ALA A 48 0.20 0.67 6.60
CA ALA A 48 0.13 -0.01 7.90
C ALA A 48 0.28 -1.52 7.73
N ALA A 49 0.92 -2.19 8.70
CA ALA A 49 1.16 -3.63 8.61
C ALA A 49 -0.11 -4.46 8.66
N HIS A 50 -1.14 -3.99 9.35
CA HIS A 50 -2.46 -4.64 9.35
C HIS A 50 -3.20 -4.53 8.01
N CYS A 51 -2.72 -3.72 7.06
CA CYS A 51 -3.21 -3.71 5.67
C CYS A 51 -2.47 -4.74 4.79
N VAL A 52 -1.39 -5.34 5.31
CA VAL A 52 -0.51 -6.29 4.60
C VAL A 52 -0.63 -7.70 5.16
N TYR A 53 -0.83 -7.81 6.47
CA TYR A 53 -0.79 -9.09 7.19
C TYR A 53 -1.90 -9.17 8.24
N ASP A 54 -2.70 -10.22 8.14
CA ASP A 54 -3.72 -10.55 9.12
C ASP A 54 -3.06 -11.24 10.33
N ASP A 55 -3.01 -10.54 11.46
CA ASP A 55 -2.36 -11.05 12.68
C ASP A 55 -3.19 -12.14 13.40
N LYS A 56 -4.49 -12.24 13.11
CA LYS A 56 -5.45 -13.17 13.70
C LYS A 56 -5.34 -14.57 13.10
N PHE A 57 -5.20 -14.64 11.79
CA PHE A 57 -5.15 -15.85 10.96
C PHE A 57 -3.76 -16.12 10.39
N LYS A 58 -2.81 -15.20 10.62
CA LYS A 58 -1.38 -15.34 10.29
C LYS A 58 -1.14 -15.57 8.80
N LYS A 59 -1.74 -14.72 7.97
CA LYS A 59 -1.68 -14.78 6.50
C LYS A 59 -1.47 -13.38 5.92
N PHE A 60 -0.73 -13.31 4.83
CA PHE A 60 -0.65 -12.10 4.02
C PHE A 60 -1.98 -11.84 3.31
N ALA A 61 -2.27 -10.56 3.09
CA ALA A 61 -3.33 -10.13 2.20
C ALA A 61 -3.08 -10.61 0.77
N ARG A 62 -4.14 -10.69 -0.02
CA ARG A 62 -4.08 -11.10 -1.44
C ARG A 62 -4.93 -10.18 -2.31
N LYS A 63 -4.76 -10.30 -3.62
CA LYS A 63 -5.45 -9.45 -4.62
C LYS A 63 -5.35 -7.97 -4.27
N VAL A 64 -4.12 -7.55 -4.03
CA VAL A 64 -3.80 -6.20 -3.61
C VAL A 64 -3.76 -5.31 -4.84
N VAL A 65 -4.40 -4.15 -4.75
CA VAL A 65 -4.37 -3.11 -5.78
C VAL A 65 -4.14 -1.77 -5.09
N PHE A 66 -3.17 -1.01 -5.59
CA PHE A 66 -2.90 0.36 -5.17
C PHE A 66 -3.27 1.32 -6.30
N ILE A 67 -3.96 2.41 -5.95
CA ILE A 67 -4.50 3.41 -6.86
C ILE A 67 -4.00 4.78 -6.39
N PRO A 68 -2.86 5.27 -6.92
CA PRO A 68 -2.38 6.60 -6.60
C PRO A 68 -3.29 7.67 -7.22
N ARG A 69 -3.30 8.87 -6.64
CA ARG A 69 -4.05 10.02 -7.18
C ARG A 69 -5.57 9.76 -7.32
N GLN A 70 -6.13 9.08 -6.33
CA GLN A 70 -7.51 8.61 -6.38
C GLN A 70 -8.57 9.73 -6.35
N GLU A 71 -8.18 10.96 -6.01
CA GLU A 71 -9.02 12.16 -6.06
C GLU A 71 -9.43 12.55 -7.49
N GLU A 72 -8.70 12.06 -8.49
CA GLU A 72 -8.98 12.26 -9.91
C GLU A 72 -9.51 11.00 -10.60
N THR A 73 -9.75 9.91 -9.85
CA THR A 73 -10.45 8.73 -10.36
C THR A 73 -11.86 9.11 -10.80
N ASN A 74 -12.20 8.79 -12.05
CA ASN A 74 -13.45 9.19 -12.68
C ASN A 74 -14.54 8.10 -12.53
N ALA A 75 -14.64 7.53 -11.33
CA ALA A 75 -15.58 6.48 -10.96
C ALA A 75 -16.22 6.75 -9.60
N GLY A 76 -17.43 6.21 -9.39
CA GLY A 76 -18.18 6.36 -8.13
C GLY A 76 -17.66 5.50 -6.95
N GLY A 77 -16.61 4.68 -7.15
CA GLY A 77 -16.13 3.71 -6.17
C GLY A 77 -14.80 3.05 -6.54
N THR A 78 -14.39 2.03 -5.78
CA THR A 78 -13.31 1.12 -6.19
C THR A 78 -13.91 0.06 -7.10
N ASP A 79 -13.46 -0.01 -8.34
CA ASP A 79 -13.87 -1.04 -9.28
C ASP A 79 -12.63 -1.70 -9.92
N ARG A 80 -12.79 -2.35 -11.07
CA ARG A 80 -11.72 -3.03 -11.80
C ARG A 80 -11.44 -2.37 -13.16
N ASP A 81 -12.01 -1.21 -13.39
CA ASP A 81 -11.82 -0.46 -14.62
C ASP A 81 -10.63 0.47 -14.46
N CYS A 82 -9.45 -0.01 -14.86
CA CYS A 82 -8.22 0.73 -14.66
C CYS A 82 -8.13 2.00 -15.52
N ASP A 83 -8.93 2.12 -16.58
CA ASP A 83 -8.87 3.26 -17.51
C ASP A 83 -9.44 4.54 -16.88
N ASN A 84 -10.21 4.41 -15.80
CA ASN A 84 -10.77 5.54 -15.07
C ASN A 84 -9.88 6.04 -13.91
N ASP A 85 -8.72 5.41 -13.69
CA ASP A 85 -7.72 5.78 -12.70
C ASP A 85 -6.52 6.51 -13.37
N PRO A 86 -6.24 7.79 -13.05
CA PRO A 86 -5.29 8.62 -13.80
C PRO A 86 -3.85 8.11 -13.90
N LEU A 87 -3.39 7.41 -12.86
CA LEU A 87 -2.06 6.79 -12.78
C LEU A 87 -2.15 5.26 -12.83
N GLY A 88 -3.32 4.73 -13.23
CA GLY A 88 -3.63 3.32 -13.27
C GLY A 88 -3.65 2.64 -11.89
N ASN A 89 -3.76 1.33 -11.96
CA ASN A 89 -3.84 0.40 -10.85
C ASN A 89 -2.59 -0.44 -10.80
N TRP A 90 -1.96 -0.47 -9.62
CA TRP A 90 -0.70 -1.14 -9.41
C TRP A 90 -0.93 -2.40 -8.58
N SER A 91 -0.42 -3.55 -9.03
CA SER A 91 -0.52 -4.82 -8.34
C SER A 91 0.83 -5.18 -7.70
N PRO A 92 0.95 -5.11 -6.36
CA PRO A 92 2.18 -5.50 -5.69
C PRO A 92 2.53 -6.99 -5.88
N LYS A 93 3.81 -7.28 -6.06
CA LYS A 93 4.36 -8.64 -6.13
C LYS A 93 4.36 -9.33 -4.77
N PHE A 94 4.71 -8.60 -3.72
CA PHE A 94 4.68 -9.09 -2.33
C PHE A 94 4.60 -7.96 -1.31
N GLY A 95 4.21 -8.31 -0.10
CA GLY A 95 4.22 -7.43 1.07
C GLY A 95 5.31 -7.81 2.06
N VAL A 96 5.85 -6.81 2.76
CA VAL A 96 6.89 -6.95 3.78
C VAL A 96 6.37 -6.35 5.07
N VAL A 97 6.30 -7.16 6.13
CA VAL A 97 5.95 -6.70 7.48
C VAL A 97 7.10 -6.92 8.43
N HIS A 98 7.19 -6.07 9.46
CA HIS A 98 8.17 -6.28 10.51
C HIS A 98 7.92 -7.62 11.24
N ARG A 99 9.00 -8.31 11.64
CA ARG A 99 8.91 -9.64 12.30
C ARG A 99 8.01 -9.64 13.53
N GLU A 100 8.09 -8.58 14.34
CA GLU A 100 7.29 -8.46 15.57
C GLU A 100 5.79 -8.26 15.30
N MET A 101 5.40 -7.71 14.14
CA MET A 101 4.00 -7.72 13.71
C MET A 101 3.50 -9.15 13.48
N ALA A 102 4.32 -9.96 12.81
CA ALA A 102 3.97 -11.35 12.48
C ALA A 102 3.98 -12.27 13.72
N SER A 103 4.95 -12.08 14.63
CA SER A 103 5.19 -12.97 15.78
C SER A 103 4.33 -12.64 17.02
N ARG A 104 4.01 -11.35 17.26
CA ARG A 104 3.17 -10.93 18.39
C ARG A 104 1.69 -10.97 18.02
N LYS A 105 0.84 -10.51 18.94
CA LYS A 105 -0.62 -10.39 18.76
C LYS A 105 -1.06 -9.02 19.22
N PHE A 106 -2.10 -8.49 18.61
CA PHE A 106 -2.75 -7.28 19.09
C PHE A 106 -3.12 -7.39 20.59
N PRO A 107 -2.86 -6.34 21.41
CA PRO A 107 -2.28 -5.02 21.05
C PRO A 107 -0.73 -4.97 21.09
N ALA A 108 -0.04 -6.05 21.42
CA ALA A 108 1.42 -6.05 21.64
C ALA A 108 2.26 -5.91 20.36
N ASN A 109 1.65 -5.95 19.17
CA ASN A 109 2.29 -5.71 17.87
C ASN A 109 2.13 -4.27 17.34
N ILE A 110 1.32 -3.41 17.98
CA ILE A 110 1.04 -2.03 17.52
C ILE A 110 2.30 -1.22 17.21
N PRO A 111 3.40 -1.28 18.00
CA PRO A 111 4.62 -0.51 17.68
C PRO A 111 5.25 -0.83 16.32
N TRP A 112 4.85 -1.94 15.70
CA TRP A 112 5.36 -2.42 14.41
C TRP A 112 4.28 -2.45 13.33
N ASP A 113 3.22 -1.66 13.48
CA ASP A 113 2.15 -1.52 12.48
C ASP A 113 2.57 -0.64 11.29
N TYR A 114 3.72 -0.94 10.71
CA TYR A 114 4.23 -0.36 9.46
C TYR A 114 4.71 -1.46 8.52
N ALA A 115 4.50 -1.29 7.23
CA ALA A 115 4.82 -2.29 6.23
C ALA A 115 4.98 -1.68 4.83
N PHE A 116 5.47 -2.51 3.92
CA PHE A 116 5.68 -2.15 2.53
C PHE A 116 4.95 -3.13 1.62
N TYR A 117 4.40 -2.61 0.52
CA TYR A 117 4.17 -3.38 -0.68
C TYR A 117 5.26 -3.05 -1.70
N VAL A 118 5.72 -4.08 -2.40
CA VAL A 118 6.72 -3.94 -3.47
C VAL A 118 6.04 -4.22 -4.79
N VAL A 119 6.06 -3.24 -5.69
CA VAL A 119 5.64 -3.38 -7.08
C VAL A 119 6.88 -3.64 -7.92
N ASP A 120 6.83 -4.63 -8.80
CA ASP A 120 7.94 -4.98 -9.69
C ASP A 120 7.80 -4.21 -10.99
N ASN A 121 8.72 -3.27 -11.25
CA ASN A 121 8.62 -2.37 -12.40
C ASN A 121 8.94 -3.08 -13.72
N SER A 122 9.51 -4.28 -13.65
CA SER A 122 9.75 -5.14 -14.82
C SER A 122 8.57 -6.05 -15.18
N ASP A 123 7.54 -6.11 -14.31
CA ASP A 123 6.33 -6.89 -14.53
C ASP A 123 5.24 -6.02 -15.16
N GLU A 124 5.06 -6.12 -16.48
CA GLU A 124 4.00 -5.41 -17.20
C GLU A 124 2.59 -5.75 -16.66
N SER A 125 2.41 -6.92 -16.06
CA SER A 125 1.12 -7.32 -15.46
C SER A 125 0.87 -6.69 -14.09
N ALA A 126 1.88 -6.04 -13.50
CA ALA A 126 1.74 -5.25 -12.28
C ALA A 126 1.02 -3.92 -12.53
N TYR A 127 0.76 -3.53 -13.79
CA TYR A 127 0.08 -2.31 -14.17
C TYR A 127 -1.15 -2.58 -15.02
N CYS A 128 -2.22 -1.82 -14.80
CA CYS A 128 -3.25 -1.56 -15.79
C CYS A 128 -3.69 -0.10 -15.68
N GLY A 129 -3.97 0.58 -16.78
CA GLY A 129 -4.35 2.00 -16.75
C GLY A 129 -4.52 2.62 -18.14
N PRO A 130 -4.96 3.89 -18.21
CA PRO A 130 -5.32 4.55 -19.45
C PRO A 130 -4.09 4.70 -20.37
N ALA A 131 -4.25 4.27 -21.62
CA ALA A 131 -3.18 4.29 -22.63
C ALA A 131 -2.67 5.69 -23.03
N SER A 132 -3.37 6.77 -22.63
CA SER A 132 -3.15 8.13 -23.14
C SER A 132 -2.96 9.21 -22.08
N GLY A 133 -2.60 8.86 -20.84
CA GLY A 133 -2.50 9.82 -19.73
C GLY A 133 -1.08 10.09 -19.22
N TYR A 134 -0.35 9.03 -18.87
CA TYR A 134 1.02 9.02 -18.36
C TYR A 134 1.64 7.67 -18.80
N ASN A 135 2.97 7.58 -18.90
CA ASN A 135 3.69 6.49 -19.56
C ASN A 135 3.26 5.09 -19.05
N SER A 136 3.31 4.10 -19.95
CA SER A 136 2.73 2.76 -19.80
C SER A 136 3.43 1.83 -18.79
N THR A 137 4.31 2.35 -17.93
CA THR A 137 5.08 1.54 -16.96
C THR A 137 4.88 2.03 -15.53
N ILE A 138 5.10 1.16 -14.53
CA ILE A 138 5.04 1.56 -13.12
C ILE A 138 6.11 2.60 -12.80
N LEU A 139 7.31 2.49 -13.36
CA LEU A 139 8.43 3.41 -13.08
C LEU A 139 8.08 4.85 -13.43
N ASP A 140 7.47 5.06 -14.60
CA ASP A 140 7.07 6.39 -14.99
C ASP A 140 5.88 6.92 -14.17
N ASN A 141 4.96 6.02 -13.78
CA ASN A 141 3.83 6.39 -12.93
C ASN A 141 4.25 6.63 -11.48
N ASP A 142 5.35 6.03 -11.00
CA ASP A 142 6.02 6.35 -9.73
C ASP A 142 6.58 7.78 -9.77
N GLU A 143 7.31 8.12 -10.83
CA GLU A 143 7.78 9.50 -11.02
C GLU A 143 6.61 10.50 -11.11
N ALA A 144 5.52 10.14 -11.81
CA ALA A 144 4.33 10.99 -11.96
C ALA A 144 3.49 11.10 -10.68
N ALA A 145 3.39 10.04 -9.89
CA ALA A 145 2.84 10.08 -8.54
C ALA A 145 3.71 10.98 -7.64
N GLY A 146 5.00 10.99 -7.91
CA GLY A 146 5.99 11.52 -6.98
C GLY A 146 6.15 10.59 -5.79
N SER A 147 7.14 10.89 -4.96
CA SER A 147 7.47 10.07 -3.82
C SER A 147 7.99 10.92 -2.66
N ASN A 148 7.86 10.36 -1.46
CA ASN A 148 8.30 11.02 -0.23
C ASN A 148 9.56 10.36 0.33
N PRO A 149 10.55 11.15 0.80
CA PRO A 149 11.72 10.59 1.46
C PRO A 149 11.31 9.92 2.76
N LEU A 150 11.74 8.67 2.94
CA LEU A 150 11.44 7.90 4.14
C LEU A 150 12.60 7.99 5.14
N THR A 151 12.29 8.25 6.41
CA THR A 151 13.26 8.13 7.49
C THR A 151 12.64 7.38 8.66
N PHE A 152 13.23 6.23 9.00
CA PHE A 152 12.88 5.48 10.20
C PHE A 152 13.56 6.11 11.42
N LYS A 153 12.95 7.17 11.96
CA LYS A 153 13.20 7.54 13.36
C LYS A 153 12.27 6.73 14.23
N ASP A 154 12.76 6.26 15.37
CA ASP A 154 11.91 5.59 16.35
C ASP A 154 10.67 6.48 16.63
N PRO A 155 9.45 5.90 16.66
CA PRO A 155 8.27 6.67 17.02
C PRO A 155 8.48 7.27 18.41
N PHE A 156 7.91 8.46 18.65
CA PHE A 156 7.82 9.02 19.99
C PHE A 156 7.03 8.04 20.87
N ALA A 157 7.72 7.21 21.66
CA ALA A 157 7.11 6.43 22.71
C ALA A 157 6.72 7.39 23.83
N SER A 158 5.47 7.88 23.87
CA SER A 158 4.96 8.51 25.08
C SER A 158 4.85 7.42 26.15
N LYS A 159 5.86 7.34 27.02
CA LYS A 159 5.75 6.59 28.26
C LYS A 159 4.70 7.28 29.13
N THR A 160 3.48 6.76 29.12
CA THR A 160 2.55 6.89 30.24
C THR A 160 1.75 5.60 30.37
N GLU A 161 2.46 4.54 30.74
CA GLU A 161 1.87 3.54 31.63
C GLU A 161 2.04 4.05 33.06
N ASP A 162 1.09 4.85 33.54
CA ASP A 162 0.91 4.98 34.98
C ASP A 162 0.01 3.84 35.42
N LYS A 163 0.61 2.93 36.18
CA LYS A 163 -0.07 1.89 36.94
C LYS A 163 -0.87 2.55 38.06
N SER A 164 -2.16 2.22 38.15
CA SER A 164 -2.86 2.09 39.43
C SER A 164 -3.86 0.94 39.34
#